data_AF-A0A543Q6T0-F1
#
_entry.id   AF-A0A543Q6T0-F1
#
_cell.length_a   1.000
_cell.length_b   1.000
_cell.length_c   1.000
_cell.angle_alpha   90.00
_cell.angle_beta   90.00
_cell.angle_gamma   90.00
#
_symmetry.space_group_name_H-M   'P 1'
#
loop_
_entity.id
_entity.type
_entity.pdbx_description
1 polymer ?
#
loop_
_entity_poly.entity_id
_entity_poly.type
_entity_poly.pdbx_seq_one_letter_code
_entity_poly.pdbx_strand_id
1 'polypeptide(L)'
;MIDFAGFPVRLFRYEAGNEWAAEVIGFPNSYISAGGETPEAAIAELRIAFALAVEDIAEDDMPVPVPEDFAIRSHYALRNGQ
;
A
#
# COMPACT_ATOMS: atom_id res chain seq x y z
N MET A 1 3.78 -16.69 -4.09
CA MET A 1 3.38 -15.34 -4.53
C MET A 1 3.15 -14.55 -3.27
N ILE A 2 4.11 -13.72 -2.87
CA ILE A 2 4.01 -12.94 -1.63
C ILE A 2 3.09 -11.76 -1.97
N ASP A 3 1.82 -11.84 -1.60
CA ASP A 3 0.88 -10.74 -1.84
C ASP A 3 1.36 -9.53 -1.02
N PHE A 4 1.69 -8.43 -1.72
CA PHE A 4 2.05 -7.12 -1.17
C PHE A 4 3.16 -7.11 -0.10
N ALA A 5 4.15 -8.01 -0.20
CA ALA A 5 5.27 -8.11 0.76
C ALA A 5 4.87 -8.22 2.25
N GLY A 6 3.65 -8.70 2.54
CA GLY A 6 3.11 -8.80 3.90
C GLY A 6 2.45 -7.52 4.42
N PHE A 7 2.38 -6.44 3.63
CA PHE A 7 1.63 -5.25 4.00
C PHE A 7 0.12 -5.53 4.01
N PRO A 8 -0.64 -5.00 5.00
CA PRO A 8 -2.08 -5.13 5.01
C PRO A 8 -2.72 -4.35 3.86
N VAL A 9 -3.77 -4.94 3.26
CA VAL A 9 -4.56 -4.29 2.22
C VAL A 9 -5.94 -3.96 2.75
N ARG A 10 -6.42 -2.75 2.46
CA ARG A 10 -7.79 -2.33 2.72
C ARG A 10 -8.56 -2.28 1.40
N LEU A 11 -9.73 -2.91 1.38
CA LEU A 11 -10.67 -2.85 0.26
C LEU A 11 -11.92 -2.07 0.69
N PHE A 12 -12.37 -1.15 -0.14
CA PHE A 12 -13.56 -0.35 0.11
C PHE A 12 -14.24 0.06 -1.20
N ARG A 13 -15.49 0.51 -1.11
CA ARG A 13 -16.29 0.93 -2.26
C ARG A 13 -16.52 2.43 -2.21
N TYR A 14 -16.30 3.12 -3.32
CA TYR A 14 -16.69 4.52 -3.46
C TYR A 14 -18.18 4.63 -3.80
N GLU A 15 -18.95 5.25 -2.91
CA GLU A 15 -20.39 5.43 -3.12
C GLU A 15 -20.70 6.30 -4.35
N ALA A 16 -19.79 7.22 -4.72
CA ALA A 16 -20.00 8.19 -5.79
C ALA A 16 -19.74 7.69 -7.22
N GLY A 17 -19.27 6.46 -7.41
CA GLY A 17 -18.93 5.93 -8.74
C GLY A 17 -19.27 4.46 -8.93
N ASN A 18 -19.77 3.79 -7.89
CA ASN A 18 -19.99 2.35 -7.87
C ASN A 18 -18.71 1.50 -8.04
N GLU A 19 -17.53 2.13 -7.93
CA GLU A 19 -16.21 1.53 -8.11
C GLU A 19 -15.64 0.99 -6.79
N TRP A 20 -14.82 -0.03 -6.91
CA TRP A 20 -14.02 -0.58 -5.82
C TRP A 20 -12.64 0.05 -5.81
N ALA A 21 -12.07 0.21 -4.62
CA ALA A 21 -10.69 0.60 -4.43
C ALA A 21 -9.99 -0.29 -3.42
N ALA A 22 -8.73 -0.59 -3.70
CA ALA A 22 -7.82 -1.32 -2.84
C ALA A 22 -6.62 -0.42 -2.51
N GLU A 23 -6.12 -0.49 -1.28
CA GLU A 23 -5.03 0.35 -0.78
C GLU A 23 -4.05 -0.49 0.06
N VAL A 24 -2.75 -0.28 -0.13
CA VAL A 24 -1.71 -0.81 0.75
C VAL A 24 -1.58 0.09 1.97
N ILE A 25 -1.77 -0.48 3.16
CA ILE A 25 -1.73 0.27 4.42
C ILE A 25 -0.31 0.26 4.99
N GLY A 26 0.19 1.46 5.27
CA GLY A 26 1.45 1.64 5.99
C GLY A 26 2.71 1.55 5.14
N PHE A 27 2.59 1.57 3.82
CA PHE A 27 3.75 1.67 2.95
C PHE A 27 4.48 3.02 3.19
N PRO A 28 5.79 3.02 3.50
CA PRO A 28 6.48 4.25 3.87
C PRO A 28 6.57 5.26 2.72
N ASN A 29 6.33 6.53 3.03
CA ASN A 29 6.55 7.69 2.13
C ASN A 29 5.77 7.67 0.80
N SER A 30 4.90 6.70 0.57
CA SER A 30 4.07 6.61 -0.63
C SER A 30 2.68 6.07 -0.32
N TYR A 31 1.68 6.56 -1.06
CA TYR A 31 0.30 6.10 -0.99
C TYR A 31 0.02 5.26 -2.24
N ILE A 32 -0.15 3.96 -2.05
CA ILE A 32 -0.40 3.01 -3.14
C ILE A 32 -1.85 2.55 -3.06
N SER A 33 -2.66 2.97 -4.03
CA SER A 33 -4.02 2.50 -4.20
C SER A 33 -4.35 2.31 -5.68
N ALA A 34 -5.35 1.48 -5.95
CA ALA A 34 -5.87 1.23 -7.29
C ALA A 34 -7.36 0.95 -7.25
N GLY A 35 -8.05 1.31 -8.34
CA GLY A 35 -9.50 1.14 -8.51
C GLY A 35 -9.85 0.00 -9.48
N GLY A 36 -11.11 -0.44 -9.45
CA GLY A 36 -11.64 -1.41 -10.40
C GLY A 36 -13.16 -1.57 -10.31
N GLU A 37 -13.76 -2.12 -11.35
CA GLU A 37 -15.21 -2.37 -11.40
C GLU A 37 -15.67 -3.46 -10.42
N THR A 38 -14.75 -4.34 -10.00
CA THR A 38 -14.96 -5.38 -8.99
C THR A 38 -13.85 -5.35 -7.93
N PRO A 39 -14.06 -5.95 -6.75
CA PRO A 39 -13.01 -6.16 -5.77
C PRO A 39 -11.73 -6.78 -6.35
N GLU A 40 -11.90 -7.81 -7.18
CA GLU A 40 -10.82 -8.58 -7.77
C GLU A 40 -10.03 -7.74 -8.78
N ALA A 41 -10.74 -6.93 -9.58
CA ALA A 41 -10.11 -5.99 -10.50
C ALA A 41 -9.28 -4.95 -9.75
N ALA A 42 -9.83 -4.36 -8.67
CA ALA A 42 -9.09 -3.40 -7.85
C ALA A 42 -7.83 -4.02 -7.21
N ILE A 43 -7.90 -5.28 -6.75
CA ILE A 43 -6.74 -6.01 -6.21
C ILE A 43 -5.71 -6.30 -7.31
N ALA A 44 -6.15 -6.67 -8.51
CA ALA A 44 -5.25 -6.94 -9.64
C ALA A 44 -4.46 -5.68 -10.04
N GLU A 45 -5.14 -4.55 -10.17
CA GLU A 45 -4.51 -3.27 -10.45
C GLU A 45 -3.59 -2.83 -9.29
N LEU A 46 -3.98 -3.08 -8.04
CA LEU A 46 -3.14 -2.77 -6.88
C LEU A 46 -1.83 -3.56 -6.91
N ARG A 47 -1.84 -4.82 -7.36
CA ARG A 47 -0.61 -5.63 -7.50
C ARG A 47 0.36 -5.02 -8.50
N ILE A 48 -0.15 -4.46 -9.60
CA ILE A 48 0.65 -3.77 -10.61
C ILE A 48 1.23 -2.49 -10.00
N ALA A 49 0.40 -1.66 -9.38
CA ALA A 49 0.84 -0.42 -8.75
C ALA A 49 1.92 -0.66 -7.67
N PHE A 50 1.74 -1.72 -6.85
CA PHE A 50 2.72 -2.11 -5.85
C PHE A 50 4.05 -2.57 -6.45
N ALA A 51 4.02 -3.39 -7.50
CA ALA A 51 5.22 -3.83 -8.19
C ALA A 51 6.02 -2.65 -8.75
N LEU A 52 5.34 -1.72 -9.42
CA LEU A 52 5.96 -0.50 -9.97
C LEU A 52 6.60 0.36 -8.86
N ALA A 53 5.93 0.52 -7.72
CA ALA A 53 6.49 1.27 -6.60
C ALA A 53 7.73 0.60 -5.98
N VAL A 54 7.76 -0.73 -5.94
CA VAL A 54 8.94 -1.48 -5.46
C VAL A 54 10.09 -1.39 -6.45
N GLU A 55 9.81 -1.44 -7.76
CA GLU A 55 10.79 -1.26 -8.82
C GLU A 55 11.45 0.13 -8.74
N ASP A 56 10.65 1.19 -8.61
CA ASP A 56 11.12 2.58 -8.46
C ASP A 56 12.08 2.75 -7.25
N ILE A 57 11.73 2.17 -6.10
CA ILE A 57 12.59 2.20 -4.90
C ILE A 57 13.90 1.44 -5.14
N ALA A 58 13.84 0.32 -5.85
CA ALA A 58 15.02 -0.48 -6.15
C ALA A 58 15.95 0.22 -7.15
N GLU A 59 15.42 0.99 -8.10
CA GLU A 59 16.21 1.82 -9.03
C GLU A 59 17.00 2.92 -8.30
N ASP A 60 16.47 3.43 -7.19
CA ASP A 60 17.12 4.43 -6.34
C ASP A 60 18.14 3.84 -5.33
N ASP A 61 18.49 2.55 -5.43
CA ASP A 61 19.35 1.81 -4.48
C ASP A 61 18.84 1.90 -3.02
N MET A 62 17.55 2.16 -2.83
CA MET A 62 16.93 2.25 -1.51
C MET A 62 16.46 0.87 -1.03
N PRO A 63 16.50 0.60 0.29
CA PRO A 63 15.96 -0.63 0.83
C PRO A 63 14.45 -0.69 0.60
N VAL A 64 13.98 -1.81 0.01
CA VAL A 64 12.54 -2.06 -0.15
C VAL A 64 11.87 -2.15 1.23
N PRO A 65 10.83 -1.34 1.50
CA PRO A 65 10.15 -1.33 2.78
C PRO A 65 9.57 -2.68 3.19
N VAL A 66 9.60 -2.96 4.48
CA VAL A 66 8.90 -4.10 5.10
C VAL A 66 7.83 -3.62 6.09
N PRO A 67 6.79 -4.42 6.39
CA PRO A 67 5.70 -4.00 7.28
C PRO A 67 6.16 -3.56 8.68
N GLU A 68 7.28 -4.10 9.19
CA GLU A 68 7.87 -3.70 10.47
C GLU A 68 8.34 -2.24 10.50
N ASP A 69 8.73 -1.68 9.35
CA ASP A 69 9.15 -0.28 9.24
C ASP A 69 8.00 0.67 9.58
N PHE A 70 6.75 0.25 9.31
CA PHE A 70 5.56 1.01 9.66
C PHE A 70 5.30 0.99 11.17
N ALA A 71 5.35 -0.19 11.80
CA ALA A 71 5.09 -0.36 13.23
C ALA A 71 6.04 0.48 14.09
N ILE A 72 7.31 0.58 13.68
CA ILE A 72 8.31 1.43 14.33
C ILE A 72 7.90 2.91 14.22
N ARG A 73 7.56 3.40 13.03
CA ARG A 73 7.19 4.82 12.82
C ARG A 73 5.91 5.22 13.56
N SER A 74 4.87 4.38 13.54
CA SER A 74 3.62 4.64 14.28
C SER A 74 3.86 4.75 15.79
N HIS A 75 4.75 3.91 16.34
CA HIS A 75 5.11 3.97 17.76
C HIS A 75 5.90 5.23 18.13
N TYR A 76 6.82 5.69 17.28
CA TYR A 76 7.57 6.94 17.50
C TYR A 76 6.71 8.21 17.38
N ALA A 77 5.78 8.25 16.42
CA ALA A 77 4.87 9.39 16.25
C ALA A 77 3.94 9.59 17.45
N LEU A 78 3.48 8.50 18.08
CA LEU A 78 2.63 8.55 19.26
C LEU A 78 3.38 8.96 20.54
N ARG A 79 4.70 8.71 20.60
CA ARG A 79 5.52 8.95 21.80
C ARG A 79 6.15 10.34 21.86
N ASN A 80 6.41 10.97 20.71
CA ASN A 80 7.06 12.28 20.62
C ASN A 80 6.09 13.43 20.26
N GLY A 81 4.78 13.17 20.22
CA GLY A 81 3.73 14.16 19.96
C GLY A 81 3.18 14.87 21.20
N GLN A 82 3.95 14.94 22.30
CA GLN A 82 3.62 15.73 23.50
C GLN A 82 4.50 16.97 23.61
#